data_AF-A0A3M1KKC4-F1
#
_entry.id   AF-A0A3M1KKC4-F1
#
_cell.length_a   1.000
_cell.length_b   1.000
_cell.length_c   1.000
_cell.angle_alpha   90.00
_cell.angle_beta   90.00
_cell.angle_gamma   90.00
#
_symmetry.space_group_name_H-M   'P 1'
#
loop_
_entity.id
_entity.type
_entity.pdbx_description
1 polymer ?
#
loop_
_entity_poly.entity_id
_entity_poly.type
_entity_poly.pdbx_seq_one_letter_code
_entity_poly.pdbx_strand_id
1 'polypeptide(L)'
;MFSRTDLAVIEASGPDTERFLQGQLTCDVSALKTGEGTWGGCCTPKGRLVAVFQLIRLADDRFALVLPAETVSPCLAHLNKYRVFFKVTLSTETPLQVICAEASEPLPDTCTLLPPRVSGWQHALLPGNGTSSDDDLSRSLLVAELRAGLPVILPATSGEFIPQAVGLDTLGGVSFSKGCYTGQEVVARTHYKGKTKKHLALLTGPAPVAPGTPLTNTESTRRGTVLVSAADGDQFWIQAVLDGAADGENLLADNVAILRAG
;
A
#
# COMPACT_ATOMS: atom_id res chain seq x y z
N MET A 1 8.27 -21.65 -0.78
CA MET A 1 7.04 -20.92 -1.18
C MET A 1 5.99 -21.00 -0.07
N PHE A 2 5.30 -19.90 0.24
CA PHE A 2 4.22 -19.84 1.23
C PHE A 2 3.17 -18.78 0.84
N SER A 3 1.99 -18.81 1.48
CA SER A 3 0.91 -17.84 1.30
C SER A 3 1.05 -16.65 2.26
N ARG A 4 0.89 -15.43 1.75
CA ARG A 4 0.91 -14.16 2.51
C ARG A 4 -0.51 -13.79 2.94
N THR A 5 -0.89 -14.16 4.16
CA THR A 5 -2.23 -13.93 4.73
C THR A 5 -2.46 -12.49 5.20
N ASP A 6 -1.39 -11.72 5.39
CA ASP A 6 -1.41 -10.28 5.67
C ASP A 6 -1.80 -9.45 4.43
N LEU A 7 -1.73 -10.04 3.23
CA LEU A 7 -2.16 -9.46 1.98
C LEU A 7 -3.44 -10.14 1.47
N ALA A 8 -4.22 -9.40 0.71
CA ALA A 8 -5.41 -9.89 0.03
C ALA A 8 -5.49 -9.34 -1.39
N VAL A 9 -6.41 -9.91 -2.16
CA VAL A 9 -6.66 -9.54 -3.55
C VAL A 9 -8.09 -9.03 -3.69
N ILE A 10 -8.24 -7.85 -4.27
CA ILE A 10 -9.51 -7.42 -4.88
C ILE A 10 -9.36 -7.60 -6.39
N GLU A 11 -10.17 -8.47 -6.96
CA GLU A 11 -10.28 -8.59 -8.41
C GLU A 11 -11.33 -7.63 -8.94
N ALA A 12 -10.97 -6.88 -9.98
CA ALA A 12 -11.86 -6.06 -10.76
C ALA A 12 -12.04 -6.69 -12.15
N SER A 13 -13.29 -6.94 -12.55
CA SER A 13 -13.60 -7.58 -13.83
C SER A 13 -14.82 -7.01 -14.53
N GLY A 14 -14.82 -7.06 -15.86
CA GLY A 14 -15.91 -6.62 -16.72
C GLY A 14 -15.49 -5.55 -17.73
N PRO A 15 -16.32 -5.28 -18.75
CA PRO A 15 -15.92 -4.53 -19.94
C PRO A 15 -15.58 -3.06 -19.69
N ASP A 16 -16.01 -2.49 -18.56
CA ASP A 16 -15.71 -1.10 -18.18
C ASP A 16 -14.53 -0.99 -17.19
N THR A 17 -13.87 -2.09 -16.82
CA THR A 17 -12.89 -2.12 -15.72
C THR A 17 -11.74 -1.16 -15.92
N GLU A 18 -11.09 -1.15 -17.09
CA GLU A 18 -9.97 -0.25 -17.36
C GLU A 18 -10.41 1.22 -17.22
N ARG A 19 -11.53 1.58 -17.84
CA ARG A 19 -12.08 2.95 -17.78
C ARG A 19 -12.44 3.37 -16.37
N PHE A 20 -13.03 2.47 -15.59
CA PHE A 20 -13.37 2.68 -14.19
C PHE A 20 -12.12 2.91 -13.34
N LEU A 21 -11.16 1.99 -13.37
CA LEU A 21 -9.93 2.07 -12.59
C LEU A 21 -9.08 3.27 -13.02
N GLN A 22 -9.02 3.57 -14.33
CA GLN A 22 -8.31 4.75 -14.83
C GLN A 22 -8.86 6.05 -14.24
N GLY A 23 -10.16 6.14 -13.98
CA GLY A 23 -10.78 7.30 -13.33
C GLY A 23 -10.73 7.32 -11.80
N GLN A 24 -10.34 6.21 -11.15
CA GLN A 24 -10.35 6.11 -9.67
C GLN A 24 -8.96 5.96 -9.05
N LEU A 25 -7.97 5.50 -9.80
CA LEU A 25 -6.64 5.20 -9.29
C LEU A 25 -5.62 6.26 -9.68
N THR A 26 -4.61 6.44 -8.83
CA THR A 26 -3.53 7.42 -9.04
C THR A 26 -2.56 7.02 -10.15
N CYS A 27 -2.39 5.73 -10.43
CA CYS A 27 -1.48 5.20 -11.45
C CYS A 27 -2.11 5.15 -12.84
N ASP A 28 -1.31 5.08 -13.90
CA ASP A 28 -1.81 4.99 -15.28
C ASP A 28 -2.19 3.54 -15.65
N VAL A 29 -3.46 3.23 -15.55
CA VAL A 29 -4.01 1.87 -15.78
C VAL A 29 -3.94 1.51 -17.27
N SER A 30 -4.22 2.48 -18.15
CA SER A 30 -4.21 2.26 -19.61
C SER A 30 -2.81 2.02 -20.16
N ALA A 31 -1.76 2.38 -19.42
CA ALA A 31 -0.37 2.09 -19.81
C ALA A 31 0.04 0.64 -19.52
N LEU A 32 -0.70 -0.09 -18.67
CA LEU A 32 -0.38 -1.47 -18.30
C LEU A 32 -0.79 -2.46 -19.38
N LYS A 33 0.15 -3.30 -19.81
CA LYS A 33 -0.13 -4.49 -20.62
C LYS A 33 -0.47 -5.68 -19.72
N THR A 34 -1.08 -6.71 -20.30
CA THR A 34 -1.34 -7.97 -19.59
C THR A 34 -0.05 -8.55 -19.03
N GLY A 35 -0.07 -8.91 -17.74
CA GLY A 35 1.10 -9.38 -16.98
C GLY A 35 1.94 -8.26 -16.36
N GLU A 36 1.72 -6.98 -16.73
CA GLU A 36 2.39 -5.86 -16.10
C GLU A 36 1.61 -5.35 -14.89
N GLY A 37 2.35 -4.85 -13.91
CA GLY A 37 1.79 -4.22 -12.72
C GLY A 37 2.56 -2.99 -12.30
N THR A 38 1.92 -2.18 -11.45
CA THR A 38 2.48 -0.95 -10.90
C THR A 38 1.93 -0.69 -9.50
N TRP A 39 2.57 0.21 -8.76
CA TRP A 39 1.99 0.73 -7.53
C TRP A 39 0.84 1.69 -7.83
N GLY A 40 -0.10 1.82 -6.90
CA GLY A 40 -1.18 2.77 -7.01
C GLY A 40 -1.89 2.98 -5.68
N GLY A 41 -2.74 3.98 -5.65
CA GLY A 41 -3.69 4.21 -4.57
C GLY A 41 -5.03 4.68 -5.12
N CYS A 42 -6.05 4.61 -4.28
CA CYS A 42 -7.32 5.28 -4.51
C CYS A 42 -7.45 6.43 -3.52
N CYS A 43 -7.96 7.57 -3.97
CA CYS A 43 -8.05 8.78 -3.15
C CYS A 43 -9.49 9.21 -2.92
N THR A 44 -9.74 9.83 -1.77
CA THR A 44 -10.90 10.69 -1.56
C THR A 44 -10.89 11.86 -2.56
N PRO A 45 -12.03 12.54 -2.79
CA PRO A 45 -12.07 13.76 -3.60
C PRO A 45 -11.12 14.87 -3.11
N LYS A 46 -10.70 14.83 -1.85
CA LYS A 46 -9.71 15.75 -1.26
C LYS A 46 -8.26 15.30 -1.47
N GLY A 47 -8.01 14.30 -2.32
CA GLY A 47 -6.68 13.78 -2.64
C GLY A 47 -6.03 12.95 -1.52
N ARG A 48 -6.81 12.48 -0.54
CA ARG A 48 -6.30 11.66 0.57
C ARG A 48 -6.43 10.18 0.26
N LEU A 49 -5.36 9.41 0.42
CA LEU A 49 -5.28 7.98 0.19
C LEU A 49 -6.24 7.21 1.09
N VAL A 50 -7.11 6.43 0.47
CA VAL A 50 -7.96 5.45 1.15
C VAL A 50 -7.21 4.12 1.29
N ALA A 51 -6.48 3.73 0.25
CA ALA A 51 -5.67 2.52 0.21
C ALA A 51 -4.46 2.72 -0.72
N VAL A 52 -3.41 1.94 -0.47
CA VAL A 52 -2.25 1.74 -1.34
C VAL A 52 -2.17 0.27 -1.70
N PHE A 53 -1.84 -0.04 -2.94
CA PHE A 53 -1.82 -1.40 -3.48
C PHE A 53 -0.86 -1.53 -4.66
N GLN A 54 -0.51 -2.77 -5.00
CA GLN A 54 -0.01 -3.10 -6.33
C GLN A 54 -1.20 -3.46 -7.22
N LEU A 55 -1.28 -2.84 -8.39
CA LEU A 55 -2.23 -3.17 -9.44
C LEU A 55 -1.54 -4.04 -10.47
N ILE A 56 -2.19 -5.13 -10.91
CA ILE A 56 -1.72 -5.96 -12.03
C ILE A 56 -2.84 -6.18 -13.04
N ARG A 57 -2.51 -6.12 -14.33
CA ARG A 57 -3.44 -6.46 -15.41
C ARG A 57 -3.37 -7.95 -15.69
N LEU A 58 -4.45 -8.68 -15.40
CA LEU A 58 -4.53 -10.13 -15.60
C LEU A 58 -5.00 -10.49 -17.01
N ALA A 59 -5.89 -9.68 -17.58
CA ALA A 59 -6.39 -9.79 -18.94
C ALA A 59 -6.91 -8.43 -19.41
N ASP A 60 -7.51 -8.37 -20.60
CA ASP A 60 -8.03 -7.12 -21.18
C ASP A 60 -9.02 -6.40 -20.24
N ASP A 61 -9.91 -7.16 -19.60
CA ASP A 61 -11.00 -6.68 -18.75
C ASP A 61 -10.89 -7.16 -17.30
N ARG A 62 -9.71 -7.66 -16.88
CA ARG A 62 -9.46 -8.19 -15.54
C ARG A 62 -8.19 -7.63 -14.93
N PHE A 63 -8.31 -7.12 -13.70
CA PHE A 63 -7.22 -6.55 -12.93
C PHE A 63 -7.28 -7.05 -11.49
N ALA A 64 -6.13 -7.15 -10.82
CA ALA A 64 -6.06 -7.46 -9.40
C ALA A 64 -5.34 -6.34 -8.64
N LEU A 65 -5.92 -5.96 -7.51
CA LEU A 65 -5.32 -5.06 -6.53
C LEU A 65 -4.83 -5.90 -5.35
N VAL A 66 -3.53 -5.84 -5.08
CA VAL A 66 -2.88 -6.52 -3.95
C VAL A 66 -2.58 -5.50 -2.86
N LEU A 67 -3.23 -5.68 -1.71
CA LEU A 67 -3.25 -4.73 -0.59
C LEU A 67 -3.29 -5.45 0.75
N PRO A 68 -3.00 -4.78 1.89
CA PRO A 68 -3.16 -5.39 3.20
C PRO A 68 -4.59 -5.91 3.40
N ALA A 69 -4.74 -7.11 3.96
CA ALA A 69 -6.02 -7.79 4.12
C ALA A 69 -7.05 -6.92 4.86
N GLU A 70 -6.62 -6.20 5.89
CA GLU A 70 -7.46 -5.29 6.67
C GLU A 70 -8.00 -4.10 5.85
N THR A 71 -7.35 -3.77 4.73
CA THR A 71 -7.70 -2.61 3.88
C THR A 71 -8.72 -2.96 2.79
N VAL A 72 -9.06 -4.24 2.62
CA VAL A 72 -10.04 -4.70 1.62
C VAL A 72 -11.39 -4.00 1.80
N SER A 73 -11.95 -4.06 3.00
CA SER A 73 -13.26 -3.49 3.32
C SER A 73 -13.36 -1.99 3.01
N PRO A 74 -12.47 -1.11 3.52
CA PRO A 74 -12.53 0.32 3.20
C PRO A 74 -12.25 0.61 1.71
N CYS A 75 -11.35 -0.14 1.06
CA CYS A 75 -11.08 0.02 -0.37
C CYS A 75 -12.30 -0.32 -1.23
N LEU A 76 -12.93 -1.47 -1.00
CA LEU A 76 -14.18 -1.86 -1.66
C LEU A 76 -15.29 -0.87 -1.40
N ALA A 77 -15.51 -0.47 -0.14
CA ALA A 77 -16.55 0.49 0.21
C ALA A 77 -16.35 1.84 -0.50
N HIS A 78 -15.10 2.24 -0.71
CA HIS A 78 -14.78 3.46 -1.45
C HIS A 78 -15.04 3.30 -2.96
N LEU A 79 -14.45 2.30 -3.60
CA LEU A 79 -14.58 2.08 -5.05
C LEU A 79 -16.03 1.80 -5.47
N ASN A 80 -16.79 1.08 -4.65
CA ASN A 80 -18.21 0.78 -4.91
C ASN A 80 -19.08 2.04 -5.05
N LYS A 81 -18.72 3.16 -4.41
CA LYS A 81 -19.47 4.43 -4.54
C LYS A 81 -19.46 4.96 -5.97
N TYR A 82 -18.39 4.69 -6.71
CA TYR A 82 -18.17 5.24 -8.05
C TYR A 82 -18.51 4.26 -9.18
N ARG A 83 -18.77 2.99 -8.88
CA ARG A 83 -18.98 1.95 -9.90
C ARG A 83 -20.36 1.96 -10.57
N VAL A 84 -21.35 2.71 -10.04
CA VAL A 84 -22.77 2.62 -10.41
C VAL A 84 -23.04 2.70 -11.92
N PHE A 85 -22.21 3.44 -12.66
CA PHE A 85 -22.35 3.65 -14.11
C PHE A 85 -21.33 2.86 -14.95
N PHE A 86 -20.63 1.90 -14.35
CA PHE A 86 -19.63 1.07 -14.99
C PHE A 86 -20.04 -0.40 -14.87
N LYS A 87 -19.95 -1.13 -15.97
CA LYS A 87 -20.06 -2.59 -16.00
C LYS A 87 -18.77 -3.21 -15.45
N VAL A 88 -18.59 -3.09 -14.14
CA VAL A 88 -17.46 -3.63 -13.37
C VAL A 88 -17.95 -4.31 -12.10
N THR A 89 -17.37 -5.47 -11.84
CA THR A 89 -17.50 -6.24 -10.60
C THR A 89 -16.21 -6.10 -9.81
N LEU A 90 -16.31 -5.80 -8.52
CA LEU A 90 -15.19 -5.82 -7.59
C LEU A 90 -15.45 -6.94 -6.59
N SER A 91 -14.57 -7.92 -6.50
CA SER A 91 -14.79 -9.13 -5.70
C SER A 91 -13.50 -9.62 -5.03
N THR A 92 -13.67 -10.29 -3.89
CA THR A 92 -12.64 -11.10 -3.22
C THR A 92 -12.99 -12.59 -3.24
N GLU A 93 -14.06 -12.97 -3.94
CA GLU A 93 -14.55 -14.35 -3.99
C GLU A 93 -13.78 -15.21 -4.99
N THR A 94 -13.07 -14.59 -5.95
CA THR A 94 -12.14 -15.34 -6.80
C THR A 94 -11.00 -15.85 -5.93
N PRO A 95 -10.71 -17.16 -5.94
CA PRO A 95 -9.64 -17.73 -5.14
C PRO A 95 -8.29 -17.33 -5.75
N LEU A 96 -7.81 -16.14 -5.44
CA LEU A 96 -6.47 -15.66 -5.75
C LEU A 96 -5.76 -15.41 -4.42
N GLN A 97 -4.73 -16.19 -4.15
CA GLN A 97 -3.85 -15.99 -3.00
C GLN A 97 -2.56 -15.30 -3.44
N VAL A 98 -2.03 -14.47 -2.56
CA VAL A 98 -0.69 -13.89 -2.73
C VAL A 98 0.30 -14.90 -2.17
N ILE A 99 1.18 -15.42 -3.01
CA ILE A 99 2.27 -16.31 -2.61
C ILE A 99 3.60 -15.58 -2.65
N CYS A 100 4.52 -16.06 -1.83
CA CYS A 100 5.90 -15.59 -1.78
C CYS A 100 6.86 -16.79 -1.82
N ALA A 101 7.96 -16.65 -2.54
CA ALA A 101 9.03 -17.64 -2.63
C ALA A 101 10.39 -16.93 -2.76
N GLU A 102 11.47 -17.62 -2.42
CA GLU A 102 12.81 -17.08 -2.65
C GLU A 102 13.06 -16.89 -4.16
N ALA A 103 13.91 -15.92 -4.52
CA ALA A 103 14.19 -15.59 -5.93
C ALA A 103 14.73 -16.75 -6.78
N SER A 104 15.36 -17.74 -6.14
CA SER A 104 15.86 -18.96 -6.80
C SER A 104 14.85 -20.11 -6.86
N GLU A 105 13.74 -20.02 -6.13
CA GLU A 105 12.73 -21.07 -6.08
C GLU A 105 11.78 -20.94 -7.29
N PRO A 106 11.54 -22.01 -8.06
CA PRO A 106 10.59 -21.96 -9.16
C PRO A 106 9.17 -21.78 -8.65
N LEU A 107 8.39 -20.94 -9.34
CA LEU A 107 6.97 -20.76 -9.08
C LEU A 107 6.11 -21.65 -10.00
N PRO A 108 4.87 -21.99 -9.59
CA PRO A 108 3.95 -22.73 -10.46
C PRO A 108 3.65 -21.99 -11.76
N ASP A 109 3.55 -22.72 -12.88
CA ASP A 109 3.25 -22.14 -14.21
C ASP A 109 1.90 -21.40 -14.28
N THR A 110 0.99 -21.68 -13.34
CA THR A 110 -0.33 -21.06 -13.23
C THR A 110 -0.31 -19.73 -12.49
N CYS A 111 0.83 -19.33 -11.93
CA CYS A 111 0.92 -18.07 -11.19
C CYS A 111 1.08 -16.86 -12.12
N THR A 112 0.70 -15.68 -11.62
CA THR A 112 1.00 -14.40 -12.27
C THR A 112 1.98 -13.63 -11.38
N LEU A 113 3.18 -13.36 -11.89
CA LEU A 113 4.20 -12.61 -11.17
C LEU A 113 3.74 -11.19 -10.84
N LEU A 114 3.93 -10.78 -9.59
CA LEU A 114 3.72 -9.40 -9.16
C LEU A 114 5.00 -8.59 -9.35
N PRO A 115 4.90 -7.25 -9.48
CA PRO A 115 6.07 -6.39 -9.44
C PRO A 115 6.89 -6.63 -8.16
N PRO A 116 8.23 -6.63 -8.23
CA PRO A 116 9.07 -6.90 -7.06
C PRO A 116 8.76 -5.96 -5.88
N ARG A 117 8.66 -6.53 -4.69
CA ARG A 117 8.50 -5.77 -3.43
C ARG A 117 9.81 -5.67 -2.65
N VAL A 118 10.50 -6.80 -2.49
CA VAL A 118 11.73 -6.91 -1.69
C VAL A 118 12.75 -7.72 -2.47
N SER A 119 14.02 -7.30 -2.42
CA SER A 119 15.11 -8.04 -3.06
C SER A 119 15.26 -9.45 -2.48
N GLY A 120 15.55 -10.43 -3.34
CA GLY A 120 15.73 -11.84 -2.94
C GLY A 120 14.43 -12.64 -2.83
N TRP A 121 13.27 -12.01 -3.02
CA TRP A 121 11.97 -12.66 -2.96
C TRP A 121 11.14 -12.37 -4.21
N GLN A 122 10.29 -13.32 -4.57
CA GLN A 122 9.30 -13.18 -5.64
C GLN A 122 7.91 -13.27 -5.02
N HIS A 123 7.03 -12.40 -5.48
CA HIS A 123 5.61 -12.41 -5.12
C HIS A 123 4.80 -12.74 -6.36
N ALA A 124 3.75 -13.55 -6.21
CA ALA A 124 2.87 -13.90 -7.30
C ALA A 124 1.44 -14.09 -6.83
N LEU A 125 0.49 -13.99 -7.76
CA LEU A 125 -0.88 -14.44 -7.58
C LEU A 125 -0.98 -15.89 -8.03
N LEU A 126 -1.50 -16.75 -7.16
CA LEU A 126 -1.76 -18.15 -7.49
C LEU A 126 -3.27 -18.43 -7.41
N PRO A 127 -3.90 -18.94 -8.47
CA PRO A 127 -5.28 -19.42 -8.41
C PRO A 127 -5.45 -20.58 -7.43
N GLY A 128 -6.55 -20.57 -6.68
CA GLY A 128 -6.89 -21.57 -5.69
C GLY A 128 -6.62 -21.13 -4.25
N ASN A 129 -6.74 -22.12 -3.37
CA ASN A 129 -6.65 -21.97 -1.92
C ASN A 129 -5.86 -23.18 -1.42
N GLY A 130 -5.05 -23.02 -0.38
CA GLY A 130 -4.40 -24.17 0.29
C GLY A 130 -2.88 -24.22 0.20
N THR A 131 -2.21 -23.18 -0.28
CA THR A 131 -0.79 -23.00 0.03
C THR A 131 -0.66 -22.68 1.52
N SER A 132 0.26 -23.35 2.23
CA SER A 132 0.51 -23.09 3.65
C SER A 132 0.96 -21.65 3.86
N SER A 133 0.45 -20.99 4.90
CA SER A 133 0.95 -19.69 5.34
C SER A 133 2.20 -19.85 6.21
N ASP A 134 3.00 -18.78 6.27
CA ASP A 134 4.10 -18.64 7.21
C ASP A 134 4.06 -17.23 7.79
N ASP A 135 3.51 -17.09 8.99
CA ASP A 135 3.26 -15.78 9.59
C ASP A 135 4.56 -15.07 10.01
N ASP A 136 5.60 -15.83 10.35
CA ASP A 136 6.90 -15.30 10.76
C ASP A 136 7.68 -14.78 9.56
N LEU A 137 7.71 -15.52 8.45
CA LEU A 137 8.27 -15.03 7.19
C LEU A 137 7.43 -13.88 6.61
N SER A 138 6.11 -13.92 6.72
CA SER A 138 5.24 -12.82 6.29
C SER A 138 5.56 -11.53 7.05
N ARG A 139 5.75 -11.61 8.37
CA ARG A 139 6.15 -10.48 9.21
C ARG A 139 7.56 -9.97 8.88
N SER A 140 8.51 -10.88 8.67
CA SER A 140 9.88 -10.54 8.28
C SER A 140 9.93 -9.83 6.93
N LEU A 141 9.12 -10.28 5.97
CA LEU A 141 8.95 -9.60 4.69
C LEU A 141 8.28 -8.24 4.83
N LEU A 142 7.25 -8.11 5.66
CA LEU A 142 6.65 -6.80 5.95
C LEU A 142 7.73 -5.84 6.46
N VAL A 143 8.57 -6.24 7.41
CA VAL A 143 9.70 -5.41 7.88
C VAL A 143 10.64 -5.02 6.74
N ALA A 144 10.97 -5.94 5.83
CA ALA A 144 11.79 -5.64 4.66
C ALA A 144 11.09 -4.67 3.68
N GLU A 145 9.78 -4.77 3.52
CA GLU A 145 8.95 -3.83 2.74
C GLU A 145 8.94 -2.43 3.39
N LEU A 146 8.84 -2.34 4.72
CA LEU A 146 8.93 -1.08 5.46
C LEU A 146 10.32 -0.44 5.29
N ARG A 147 11.40 -1.24 5.37
CA ARG A 147 12.78 -0.81 5.12
C ARG A 147 13.01 -0.33 3.69
N ALA A 148 12.33 -0.94 2.72
CA ALA A 148 12.35 -0.52 1.32
C ALA A 148 11.51 0.75 1.05
N GLY A 149 10.82 1.30 2.06
CA GLY A 149 9.99 2.49 1.91
C GLY A 149 8.67 2.22 1.19
N LEU A 150 8.18 0.99 1.17
CA LEU A 150 6.87 0.66 0.60
C LEU A 150 5.77 1.07 1.60
N PRO A 151 4.93 2.07 1.26
CA PRO A 151 3.99 2.61 2.22
C PRO A 151 2.79 1.69 2.43
N VAL A 152 2.41 1.52 3.69
CA VAL A 152 1.22 0.79 4.10
C VAL A 152 0.17 1.78 4.60
N ILE A 153 -1.03 1.75 4.03
CA ILE A 153 -2.20 2.46 4.56
C ILE A 153 -3.16 1.42 5.09
N LEU A 154 -3.50 1.52 6.38
CA LEU A 154 -4.44 0.64 7.07
C LEU A 154 -5.73 1.41 7.40
N PRO A 155 -6.81 0.74 7.82
CA PRO A 155 -8.08 1.41 8.10
C PRO A 155 -7.96 2.61 9.06
N ALA A 156 -7.09 2.51 10.07
CA ALA A 156 -6.86 3.58 11.04
C ALA A 156 -6.26 4.87 10.45
N THR A 157 -5.51 4.77 9.35
CA THR A 157 -4.83 5.91 8.68
C THR A 157 -5.43 6.24 7.31
N SER A 158 -6.52 5.56 6.95
CA SER A 158 -7.25 5.78 5.70
C SER A 158 -7.84 7.18 5.66
N GLY A 159 -7.57 7.91 4.58
CA GLY A 159 -8.05 9.27 4.37
C GLY A 159 -7.21 10.36 5.06
N GLU A 160 -6.10 10.03 5.70
CA GLU A 160 -5.25 11.02 6.40
C GLU A 160 -4.22 11.69 5.48
N PHE A 161 -3.58 10.93 4.60
CA PHE A 161 -2.37 11.35 3.89
C PHE A 161 -2.61 11.51 2.38
N ILE A 162 -1.93 12.47 1.77
CA ILE A 162 -1.83 12.56 0.31
C ILE A 162 -0.72 11.60 -0.18
N PRO A 163 -0.72 11.17 -1.45
CA PRO A 163 0.30 10.27 -2.00
C PRO A 163 1.75 10.69 -1.71
N GLN A 164 2.05 11.98 -1.83
CA GLN A 164 3.40 12.51 -1.59
C GLN A 164 3.85 12.39 -0.14
N ALA A 165 2.93 12.44 0.82
CA ALA A 165 3.29 12.36 2.24
C ALA A 165 3.79 10.95 2.64
N VAL A 166 3.47 9.94 1.83
CA VAL A 166 3.90 8.56 2.02
C VAL A 166 4.88 8.08 0.93
N GLY A 167 5.35 8.98 0.07
CA GLY A 167 6.31 8.64 -1.00
C GLY A 167 5.74 7.79 -2.14
N LEU A 168 4.41 7.73 -2.32
CA LEU A 168 3.82 6.91 -3.38
C LEU A 168 4.17 7.43 -4.78
N ASP A 169 4.36 8.74 -4.94
CA ASP A 169 4.80 9.37 -6.18
C ASP A 169 6.24 8.99 -6.56
N THR A 170 7.14 8.86 -5.58
CA THR A 170 8.52 8.43 -5.84
C THR A 170 8.62 6.94 -6.19
N LEU A 171 7.62 6.14 -5.82
CA LEU A 171 7.46 4.75 -6.24
C LEU A 171 6.82 4.59 -7.63
N GLY A 172 6.53 5.68 -8.34
CA GLY A 172 5.81 5.63 -9.62
C GLY A 172 4.32 5.29 -9.46
N GLY A 173 3.78 5.32 -8.24
CA GLY A 173 2.39 5.02 -7.95
C GLY A 173 1.41 6.15 -8.26
N VAL A 174 1.91 7.29 -8.77
CA VAL A 174 1.11 8.43 -9.22
C VAL A 174 1.54 8.81 -10.63
N SER A 175 0.60 8.80 -11.57
CA SER A 175 0.83 9.34 -12.91
C SER A 175 0.34 10.78 -12.98
N PHE A 176 1.25 11.68 -13.35
CA PHE A 176 0.94 13.10 -13.57
C PHE A 176 0.65 13.42 -15.05
N SER A 177 0.75 12.43 -15.92
CA SER A 177 0.52 12.52 -17.37
C SER A 177 -0.75 11.79 -17.84
N LYS A 178 -1.45 11.07 -16.95
CA LYS A 178 -2.73 10.41 -17.26
C LYS A 178 -3.92 11.36 -17.22
N GLY A 179 -5.06 10.85 -17.68
CA GLY A 179 -6.36 11.53 -17.57
C GLY A 179 -6.86 11.73 -16.14
N CYS A 180 -8.04 12.35 -16.01
CA CYS A 180 -8.61 12.71 -14.72
C CYS A 180 -8.86 11.50 -13.81
N TYR A 181 -8.51 11.61 -12.53
CA TYR A 181 -8.92 10.66 -11.49
C TYR A 181 -9.37 11.37 -10.21
N THR A 182 -10.15 10.67 -9.38
CA THR A 182 -10.68 11.21 -8.12
C THR A 182 -9.57 11.75 -7.21
N GLY A 183 -9.66 13.04 -6.85
CA GLY A 183 -8.70 13.70 -5.95
C GLY A 183 -7.42 14.22 -6.62
N GLN A 184 -7.27 14.08 -7.93
CA GLN A 184 -6.07 14.51 -8.67
C GLN A 184 -5.75 15.99 -8.48
N GLU A 185 -6.74 16.88 -8.36
CA GLU A 185 -6.49 18.33 -8.23
C GLU A 185 -5.55 18.66 -7.05
N VAL A 186 -5.78 18.05 -5.89
CA VAL A 186 -4.96 18.25 -4.69
C VAL A 186 -3.58 17.60 -4.86
N VAL A 187 -3.55 16.40 -5.44
CA VAL A 187 -2.31 15.64 -5.66
C VAL A 187 -1.41 16.37 -6.67
N ALA A 188 -1.94 16.73 -7.84
CA ALA A 188 -1.22 17.46 -8.88
C ALA A 188 -0.77 18.85 -8.42
N ARG A 189 -1.62 19.60 -7.71
CA ARG A 189 -1.23 20.90 -7.14
C ARG A 189 -0.04 20.76 -6.19
N THR A 190 -0.03 19.72 -5.36
CA THR A 190 1.11 19.45 -4.46
C THR A 190 2.39 19.18 -5.25
N HIS A 191 2.32 18.40 -6.33
CA HIS A 191 3.47 18.10 -7.18
C HIS A 191 4.04 19.36 -7.88
N TYR A 192 3.18 20.15 -8.53
CA TYR A 192 3.64 21.26 -9.39
C TYR A 192 3.89 22.58 -8.66
N LYS A 193 3.17 22.84 -7.56
CA LYS A 193 3.15 24.16 -6.90
C LYS A 193 3.48 24.09 -5.41
N GLY A 194 3.67 22.89 -4.85
CA GLY A 194 3.85 22.71 -3.43
C GLY A 194 5.02 21.78 -3.10
N LYS A 195 5.24 21.60 -1.80
CA LYS A 195 5.99 20.49 -1.24
C LYS A 195 5.24 20.03 0.00
N THR A 196 5.14 18.72 0.20
CA THR A 196 4.61 18.19 1.45
C THR A 196 5.62 18.49 2.56
N LYS A 197 5.15 19.01 3.69
CA LYS A 197 5.94 19.07 4.93
C LYS A 197 5.95 17.72 5.65
N LYS A 198 5.18 16.75 5.18
CA LYS A 198 5.09 15.42 5.74
C LYS A 198 5.82 14.41 4.88
N HIS A 199 6.52 13.47 5.49
CA HIS A 199 7.26 12.43 4.78
C HIS A 199 7.18 11.09 5.50
N LEU A 200 7.32 10.01 4.73
CA LEU A 200 7.42 8.65 5.25
C LEU A 200 8.75 8.51 6.00
N ALA A 201 8.72 7.90 7.17
CA ALA A 201 9.89 7.62 7.98
C ALA A 201 9.84 6.19 8.52
N LEU A 202 11.03 5.63 8.71
CA LEU A 202 11.23 4.35 9.34
C LEU A 202 11.82 4.56 10.73
N LEU A 203 11.20 3.95 11.72
CA LEU A 203 11.48 4.10 13.12
C LEU A 203 11.58 2.70 13.76
N THR A 204 12.10 2.64 14.99
CA THR A 204 12.13 1.42 15.79
C THR A 204 11.71 1.70 17.23
N GLY A 205 11.19 0.67 17.89
CA GLY A 205 10.74 0.76 19.27
C GLY A 205 10.83 -0.58 20.00
N PRO A 206 10.64 -0.58 21.32
CA PRO A 206 10.74 -1.78 22.16
C PRO A 206 9.45 -2.61 22.18
N ALA A 207 8.36 -2.12 21.59
CA ALA A 207 7.03 -2.71 21.64
C ALA A 207 6.26 -2.40 20.35
N PRO A 208 5.23 -3.20 20.00
CA PRO A 208 4.38 -2.90 18.86
C PRO A 208 3.62 -1.60 19.12
N VAL A 209 3.45 -0.80 18.07
CA VAL A 209 2.68 0.45 18.12
C VAL A 209 1.53 0.36 17.13
N ALA A 210 0.33 0.70 17.60
CA ALA A 210 -0.88 0.58 16.79
C ALA A 210 -0.88 1.59 15.62
N PRO A 211 -1.44 1.21 14.46
CA PRO A 211 -1.75 2.15 13.38
C PRO A 211 -2.62 3.32 13.88
N GLY A 212 -2.30 4.54 13.46
CA GLY A 212 -2.99 5.76 13.88
C GLY A 212 -2.48 6.37 15.18
N THR A 213 -1.62 5.68 15.94
CA THR A 213 -1.03 6.26 17.17
C THR A 213 -0.26 7.53 16.84
N PRO A 214 -0.52 8.66 17.53
CA PRO A 214 0.23 9.89 17.33
C PRO A 214 1.66 9.74 17.85
N LEU A 215 2.62 10.17 17.05
CA LEU A 215 3.99 10.37 17.51
C LEU A 215 4.09 11.79 18.07
N THR A 216 4.66 11.93 19.26
CA THR A 216 4.83 13.21 19.96
C THR A 216 6.29 13.44 20.33
N ASN A 217 6.66 14.68 20.59
CA ASN A 217 7.94 14.99 21.21
C ASN A 217 7.83 15.00 22.74
N THR A 218 8.92 15.32 23.44
CA THR A 218 8.97 15.37 24.92
C THR A 218 8.07 16.45 25.52
N GLU A 219 7.61 17.41 24.72
CA GLU A 219 6.64 18.45 25.11
C GLU A 219 5.20 18.07 24.75
N SER A 220 4.95 16.80 24.42
CA SER A 220 3.65 16.25 24.00
C SER A 220 3.07 16.89 22.72
N THR A 221 3.89 17.57 21.92
CA THR A 221 3.45 18.11 20.64
C THR A 221 3.47 17.02 19.58
N ARG A 222 2.36 16.84 18.83
CA ARG A 222 2.29 15.88 17.72
C ARG A 222 3.33 16.22 16.64
N ARG A 223 4.02 15.18 16.20
CA ARG A 223 5.09 15.19 15.19
C ARG A 223 4.92 14.16 14.09
N GLY A 224 3.95 13.27 14.24
CA GLY A 224 3.67 12.28 13.21
C GLY A 224 2.53 11.34 13.56
N THR A 225 2.42 10.27 12.79
CA THR A 225 1.39 9.24 12.96
C THR A 225 1.93 7.91 12.48
N VAL A 226 1.77 6.88 13.29
CA VAL A 226 2.18 5.52 12.95
C VAL A 226 1.25 4.98 11.87
N LEU A 227 1.84 4.40 10.82
CA LEU A 227 1.10 3.70 9.76
C LEU A 227 0.94 2.22 10.09
N VAL A 228 2.04 1.57 10.48
CA VAL A 228 2.09 0.15 10.81
C VAL A 228 3.35 -0.15 11.63
N SER A 229 3.32 -1.21 12.44
CA SER A 229 4.50 -1.77 13.09
C SER A 229 4.60 -3.29 12.89
N ALA A 230 5.81 -3.82 12.85
CA ALA A 230 6.10 -5.24 12.69
C ALA A 230 7.38 -5.64 13.44
N ALA A 231 7.37 -6.83 14.04
CA ALA A 231 8.52 -7.35 14.78
C ALA A 231 9.56 -8.01 13.85
N ASP A 232 10.83 -7.84 14.17
CA ASP A 232 11.98 -8.57 13.63
C ASP A 232 12.92 -8.89 14.80
N GLY A 233 12.88 -10.13 15.29
CA GLY A 233 13.47 -10.50 16.57
C GLY A 233 12.85 -9.72 17.74
N ASP A 234 13.70 -9.15 18.60
CA ASP A 234 13.29 -8.37 19.77
C ASP A 234 12.97 -6.90 19.45
N GLN A 235 13.13 -6.46 18.20
CA GLN A 235 12.93 -5.08 17.78
C GLN A 235 11.65 -4.93 16.97
N PHE A 236 10.90 -3.85 17.22
CA PHE A 236 9.74 -3.49 16.42
C PHE A 236 10.12 -2.39 15.43
N TRP A 237 9.90 -2.65 14.15
CA TRP A 237 10.03 -1.69 13.06
C TRP A 237 8.70 -0.98 12.86
N ILE A 238 8.75 0.33 12.73
CA ILE A 238 7.57 1.19 12.70
C ILE A 238 7.69 2.09 11.48
N GLN A 239 6.71 2.01 10.59
CA GLN A 239 6.57 2.97 9.52
C GLN A 239 5.61 4.06 9.96
N ALA A 240 5.99 5.31 9.77
CA ALA A 240 5.22 6.47 10.19
C ALA A 240 5.27 7.59 9.15
N VAL A 241 4.31 8.49 9.20
CA VAL A 241 4.40 9.79 8.52
C VAL A 241 4.78 10.83 9.55
N LEU A 242 5.92 11.49 9.35
CA LEU A 242 6.40 12.57 10.21
C LEU A 242 6.15 13.92 9.58
N ASP A 243 5.92 14.93 10.42
CA ASP A 243 6.02 16.33 10.03
C ASP A 243 7.51 16.71 9.94
N GLY A 244 7.90 17.58 9.01
CA GLY A 244 9.31 17.92 8.78
C GLY A 244 9.97 18.69 9.93
N ALA A 245 9.19 19.16 10.91
CA ALA A 245 9.72 19.69 12.15
C ALA A 245 10.22 18.58 13.10
N ALA A 246 9.85 17.32 12.86
CA ALA A 246 10.25 16.18 13.70
C ALA A 246 11.71 15.75 13.47
N ASP A 247 12.38 16.28 12.45
CA ASP A 247 13.75 15.88 12.08
C ASP A 247 14.76 16.27 13.16
N GLY A 248 15.37 15.25 13.76
CA GLY A 248 16.29 15.39 14.90
C GLY A 248 15.61 15.45 16.28
N GLU A 249 14.28 15.39 16.38
CA GLU A 249 13.58 15.34 17.67
C GLU A 249 13.48 13.92 18.23
N ASN A 250 13.50 13.79 19.57
CA ASN A 250 13.14 12.55 20.26
C ASN A 250 11.64 12.32 20.14
N LEU A 251 11.24 11.13 19.67
CA LEU A 251 9.85 10.77 19.45
C LEU A 251 9.36 9.81 20.53
N LEU A 252 8.10 9.98 20.91
CA LEU A 252 7.37 9.15 21.84
C LEU A 252 6.08 8.64 21.18
N ALA A 253 5.76 7.36 21.36
CA ALA A 253 4.44 6.77 21.13
C ALA A 253 3.92 6.25 22.46
N ASP A 254 2.76 6.73 22.92
CA ASP A 254 2.18 6.31 24.21
C ASP A 254 3.17 6.39 25.40
N ASN A 255 3.99 7.46 25.42
CA ASN A 255 5.09 7.71 26.37
C ASN A 255 6.27 6.74 26.30
N VAL A 256 6.34 5.89 25.28
CA VAL A 256 7.47 5.00 25.01
C VAL A 256 8.38 5.62 23.96
N ALA A 257 9.70 5.58 24.19
CA ALA A 257 10.69 6.12 23.27
C ALA A 257 10.71 5.36 21.93
N ILE A 258 10.68 6.13 20.85
CA ILE A 258 10.75 5.67 19.47
C ILE A 258 12.02 6.26 18.83
N LEU A 259 12.84 5.41 18.26
CA LEU A 259 14.12 5.76 17.66
C LEU A 259 14.00 5.81 16.14
N ARG A 260 14.80 6.65 15.48
CA ARG A 260 14.90 6.59 14.01
C ARG A 260 15.69 5.35 13.60
N ALA A 261 15.22 4.64 12.58
CA ALA A 261 16.03 3.62 11.94
C ALA A 261 17.12 4.33 11.12
N GLY A 262 18.38 3.97 11.35
CA GLY A 262 19.53 4.49 10.60
C GLY A 262 19.61 3.95 9.18
#